data_AF-A0A2S9YBC0-F1
#
_entry.id   AF-A0A2S9YBC0-F1
#
_cell.length_a   1.000
_cell.length_b   1.000
_cell.length_c   1.000
_cell.angle_alpha   90.00
_cell.angle_beta   90.00
_cell.angle_gamma   90.00
#
_symmetry.space_group_name_H-M   'P 1'
#
loop_
_entity.id
_entity.type
_entity.pdbx_description
1 polymer ?
#
loop_
_entity_poly.entity_id
_entity_poly.type
_entity_poly.pdbx_seq_one_letter_code
_entity_poly.pdbx_strand_id
1 'polypeptide(L)'
;MRPTAKHLALAAVLAGAGLVSTFVIAADHDEADTSSFTDDAADIGDLYAFHEGGRVTLILTVDGYKLRGDEPNYDADLIYGFHIDTNGDNVADNDIWARFGQNAAGDWGVEFEGIPGHEGSLIAPVDEATSDPDSGASVFAGLRDDPFFFDLQGFQDTLMTGTVAFNPNRDFVALKNTVALAVEFDHAALASDGVAVWATTGRL
;
A
#
# COMPACT_ATOMS: atom_id res chain seq x y z
N MET A 1 50.23 -15.34 14.81
CA MET A 1 50.04 -15.89 13.44
C MET A 1 49.72 -14.71 12.52
N ARG A 2 50.53 -14.43 11.50
CA ARG A 2 50.25 -13.31 10.57
C ARG A 2 49.28 -13.82 9.48
N PRO A 3 48.12 -13.17 9.26
CA PRO A 3 47.21 -13.59 8.21
C PRO A 3 47.91 -13.47 6.85
N THR A 4 47.81 -14.51 6.03
CA THR A 4 48.41 -14.53 4.69
C THR A 4 47.54 -13.74 3.71
N ALA A 5 48.14 -13.19 2.65
CA ALA A 5 47.47 -12.34 1.66
C ALA A 5 46.20 -12.96 1.04
N LYS A 6 46.11 -14.30 1.01
CA LYS A 6 44.93 -15.04 0.55
C LYS A 6 43.71 -14.92 1.48
N HIS A 7 43.92 -14.75 2.79
CA HIS A 7 42.84 -14.52 3.77
C HIS A 7 42.34 -13.07 3.75
N LEU A 8 43.23 -12.10 3.44
CA LEU A 8 42.83 -10.70 3.24
C LEU A 8 41.99 -10.51 1.97
N ALA A 9 42.29 -11.25 0.89
CA ALA A 9 41.53 -11.17 -0.36
C ALA A 9 40.11 -11.74 -0.22
N LEU A 10 39.91 -12.82 0.53
CA LEU A 10 38.59 -13.41 0.74
C LEU A 10 37.70 -12.56 1.66
N ALA A 11 38.28 -11.90 2.66
CA ALA A 11 37.58 -10.94 3.52
C ALA A 11 37.17 -9.66 2.74
N ALA A 12 37.97 -9.22 1.79
CA ALA A 12 37.64 -8.06 0.95
C ALA A 12 36.52 -8.36 -0.07
N VAL A 13 36.41 -9.58 -0.57
CA VAL A 13 35.32 -10.00 -1.47
C VAL A 13 34.00 -10.17 -0.71
N LEU A 14 34.03 -10.71 0.51
CA LEU A 14 32.84 -10.80 1.38
C LEU A 14 32.39 -9.43 1.92
N ALA A 15 33.32 -8.49 2.16
CA ALA A 15 32.99 -7.12 2.54
C ALA A 15 32.50 -6.26 1.36
N GLY A 16 32.94 -6.57 0.13
CA GLY A 16 32.52 -5.86 -1.09
C GLY A 16 31.17 -6.29 -1.64
N ALA A 17 30.74 -7.54 -1.41
CA ALA A 17 29.46 -8.06 -1.88
C ALA A 17 28.26 -7.64 -1.00
N GLY A 18 28.49 -7.15 0.22
CA GLY A 18 27.43 -6.78 1.18
C GLY A 18 26.95 -5.33 1.12
N LEU A 19 27.42 -4.51 0.16
CA LEU A 19 27.17 -3.06 0.12
C LEU A 19 26.62 -2.57 -1.22
N VAL A 20 25.89 -3.42 -1.95
CA VAL A 20 24.95 -2.90 -2.95
C VAL A 20 23.63 -2.69 -2.22
N SER A 21 23.53 -1.61 -1.45
CA SER A 21 22.22 -1.11 -1.03
C SER A 21 21.54 -0.59 -2.28
N THR A 22 20.73 -1.42 -2.92
CA THR A 22 19.68 -0.91 -3.80
C THR A 22 18.86 0.06 -2.95
N PHE A 23 18.72 1.31 -3.39
CA PHE A 23 17.76 2.21 -2.78
C PHE A 23 16.39 1.53 -2.90
N VAL A 24 15.86 1.05 -1.79
CA VAL A 24 14.48 0.61 -1.72
C VAL A 24 13.70 1.88 -1.38
N ILE A 25 13.06 2.44 -2.39
CA ILE A 25 12.02 3.45 -2.17
C ILE A 25 10.79 2.64 -1.79
N ALA A 26 10.63 2.40 -0.49
CA ALA A 26 9.37 1.95 0.08
C ALA A 26 8.59 3.19 0.50
N ALA A 27 7.26 3.08 0.55
CA ALA A 27 6.45 4.06 1.24
C ALA A 27 6.92 4.15 2.70
N ASP A 28 7.11 5.37 3.19
CA ASP A 28 7.20 5.63 4.62
C ASP A 28 5.84 6.14 5.09
N HIS A 29 5.26 5.48 6.08
CA HIS A 29 4.01 5.97 6.66
C HIS A 29 4.25 7.33 7.32
N ASP A 30 3.22 8.18 7.36
CA ASP A 30 3.31 9.58 7.81
C ASP A 30 4.03 9.78 9.17
N GLU A 31 4.06 8.79 10.10
CA GLU A 31 4.76 8.94 11.39
C GLU A 31 6.28 8.79 11.30
N ALA A 32 6.81 8.29 10.19
CA ALA A 32 8.22 7.96 10.04
C ALA A 32 9.14 9.19 9.94
N ASP A 33 8.57 10.40 9.78
CA ASP A 33 9.27 11.70 9.67
C ASP A 33 10.52 11.63 8.78
N THR A 34 10.34 11.25 7.52
CA THR A 34 11.38 11.37 6.50
C THR A 34 10.88 12.01 5.19
N SER A 35 10.49 13.28 5.26
CA SER A 35 10.72 14.24 4.16
C SER A 35 10.00 14.05 2.80
N SER A 36 8.71 13.73 2.75
CA SER A 36 7.96 13.79 1.47
C SER A 36 6.44 14.04 1.59
N PHE A 37 6.01 15.14 2.20
CA PHE A 37 4.58 15.53 2.31
C PHE A 37 4.13 16.56 1.27
N THR A 38 4.61 16.51 0.01
CA THR A 38 4.17 17.51 -0.98
C THR A 38 2.96 17.09 -1.80
N ASP A 39 2.59 15.82 -1.77
CA ASP A 39 1.51 15.24 -2.57
C ASP A 39 0.70 14.21 -1.75
N ASP A 40 -0.09 14.70 -0.79
CA ASP A 40 -0.85 13.86 0.15
C ASP A 40 -1.72 12.81 -0.55
N ALA A 41 -2.31 13.15 -1.70
CA ALA A 41 -3.16 12.24 -2.47
C ALA A 41 -2.38 11.07 -3.10
N ALA A 42 -1.07 11.22 -3.27
CA ALA A 42 -0.17 10.19 -3.81
C ALA A 42 0.59 9.43 -2.72
N ASP A 43 0.51 9.90 -1.47
CA ASP A 43 1.29 9.33 -0.38
C ASP A 43 0.64 8.03 0.11
N ILE A 44 1.39 6.93 0.04
CA ILE A 44 0.91 5.61 0.41
C ILE A 44 1.11 5.42 1.90
N GLY A 45 0.04 5.11 2.63
CA GLY A 45 0.13 4.61 3.99
C GLY A 45 0.54 3.14 3.98
N ASP A 46 -0.39 2.27 3.60
CA ASP A 46 -0.26 0.82 3.70
C ASP A 46 -0.93 0.10 2.52
N LEU A 47 -0.44 -1.12 2.27
CA LEU A 47 -1.12 -2.12 1.46
C LEU A 47 -1.53 -3.31 2.34
N TYR A 48 -2.82 -3.58 2.41
CA TYR A 48 -3.39 -4.75 3.06
C TYR A 48 -3.82 -5.78 2.01
N ALA A 49 -3.54 -7.05 2.28
CA ALA A 49 -3.94 -8.17 1.44
C ALA A 49 -4.55 -9.29 2.29
N PHE A 50 -5.82 -9.58 2.03
CA PHE A 50 -6.56 -10.63 2.71
C PHE A 50 -6.93 -11.73 1.71
N HIS A 51 -6.92 -12.98 2.19
CA HIS A 51 -7.43 -14.12 1.45
C HIS A 51 -8.32 -14.96 2.37
N GLU A 52 -9.63 -14.92 2.12
CA GLU A 52 -10.64 -15.66 2.89
C GLU A 52 -11.73 -16.21 1.96
N GLY A 53 -12.13 -17.47 2.18
CA GLY A 53 -13.27 -18.04 1.45
C GLY A 53 -13.09 -18.14 -0.07
N GLY A 54 -11.84 -18.19 -0.57
CA GLY A 54 -11.54 -18.18 -2.00
C GLY A 54 -11.58 -16.78 -2.64
N ARG A 55 -11.69 -15.72 -1.84
CA ARG A 55 -11.65 -14.32 -2.27
C ARG A 55 -10.30 -13.72 -1.93
N VAL A 56 -9.79 -12.86 -2.79
CA VAL A 56 -8.66 -11.97 -2.50
C VAL A 56 -9.20 -10.56 -2.34
N THR A 57 -8.82 -9.88 -1.26
CA THR A 57 -9.16 -8.47 -1.02
C THR A 57 -7.86 -7.69 -0.86
N LEU A 58 -7.65 -6.69 -1.71
CA LEU A 58 -6.53 -5.76 -1.63
C LEU A 58 -7.06 -4.38 -1.21
N ILE A 59 -6.38 -3.74 -0.27
CA ILE A 59 -6.73 -2.39 0.21
C ILE A 59 -5.46 -1.55 0.24
N LEU A 60 -5.47 -0.42 -0.48
CA LEU A 60 -4.42 0.58 -0.44
C LEU A 60 -4.93 1.80 0.31
N THR A 61 -4.17 2.29 1.29
CA THR A 61 -4.46 3.54 2.00
C THR A 61 -3.57 4.68 1.48
N VAL A 62 -4.17 5.85 1.30
CA VAL A 62 -3.50 7.09 0.88
C VAL A 62 -4.12 8.29 1.60
N ASP A 63 -3.48 9.46 1.51
CA ASP A 63 -4.05 10.70 2.06
C ASP A 63 -4.43 10.55 3.55
N GLY A 64 -3.43 10.18 4.37
CA GLY A 64 -3.58 9.83 5.77
C GLY A 64 -3.99 10.99 6.70
N TYR A 65 -4.17 10.63 7.97
CA TYR A 65 -4.38 11.54 9.10
C TYR A 65 -5.54 12.54 9.03
N LYS A 66 -6.60 12.23 8.27
CA LYS A 66 -7.79 13.07 8.22
C LYS A 66 -8.54 13.01 9.54
N LEU A 67 -8.62 14.14 10.22
CA LEU A 67 -9.45 14.27 11.41
C LEU A 67 -10.93 14.33 11.01
N ARG A 68 -11.81 14.18 12.00
CA ARG A 68 -13.25 14.35 11.80
C ARG A 68 -13.54 15.73 11.18
N GLY A 69 -14.12 15.71 9.99
CA GLY A 69 -14.54 16.92 9.26
C GLY A 69 -13.49 17.44 8.29
N ASP A 70 -12.30 16.83 8.24
CA ASP A 70 -11.37 17.04 7.13
C ASP A 70 -11.91 16.33 5.90
N GLU A 71 -11.82 17.00 4.75
CA GLU A 71 -12.21 16.45 3.47
C GLU A 71 -11.03 15.64 2.88
N PRO A 72 -11.32 14.50 2.22
CA PRO A 72 -10.31 13.73 1.50
C PRO A 72 -9.78 14.51 0.29
N ASN A 73 -8.52 14.29 -0.05
CA ASN A 73 -7.86 14.86 -1.22
C ASN A 73 -7.84 13.84 -2.37
N TYR A 74 -8.87 13.88 -3.21
CA TYR A 74 -8.91 13.09 -4.45
C TYR A 74 -8.24 13.85 -5.60
N ASP A 75 -7.45 13.14 -6.40
CA ASP A 75 -6.75 13.72 -7.55
C ASP A 75 -6.98 12.87 -8.81
N ALA A 76 -7.47 13.51 -9.88
CA ALA A 76 -7.78 12.85 -11.14
C ALA A 76 -6.54 12.62 -12.03
N ASP A 77 -5.41 13.27 -11.69
CA ASP A 77 -4.12 13.12 -12.39
C ASP A 77 -3.22 12.08 -11.69
N LEU A 78 -3.76 11.31 -10.74
CA LEU A 78 -3.08 10.19 -10.09
C LEU A 78 -3.61 8.83 -10.59
N ILE A 79 -2.70 7.86 -10.64
CA ILE A 79 -2.99 6.45 -10.83
C ILE A 79 -2.44 5.65 -9.65
N TYR A 80 -3.27 4.75 -9.12
CA TYR A 80 -2.95 3.86 -8.02
C TYR A 80 -2.85 2.44 -8.57
N GLY A 81 -1.72 1.77 -8.36
CA GLY A 81 -1.45 0.43 -8.86
C GLY A 81 -1.44 -0.61 -7.74
N PHE A 82 -2.15 -1.71 -7.94
CA PHE A 82 -1.96 -2.96 -7.20
C PHE A 82 -1.29 -3.96 -8.13
N HIS A 83 -0.14 -4.46 -7.71
CA HIS A 83 0.67 -5.37 -8.50
C HIS A 83 0.67 -6.74 -7.85
N ILE A 84 0.44 -7.79 -8.65
CA ILE A 84 0.34 -9.17 -8.19
C ILE A 84 1.29 -10.03 -9.00
N ASP A 85 2.31 -10.57 -8.34
CA ASP A 85 3.19 -11.62 -8.86
C ASP A 85 2.64 -12.97 -8.41
N THR A 86 2.39 -13.85 -9.37
CA THR A 86 1.81 -15.18 -9.18
C THR A 86 2.82 -16.31 -9.38
N ASN A 87 4.04 -15.99 -9.79
CA ASN A 87 5.07 -16.95 -10.19
C ASN A 87 6.39 -16.85 -9.40
N GLY A 88 6.59 -15.77 -8.64
CA GLY A 88 7.70 -15.56 -7.71
C GLY A 88 8.97 -15.01 -8.35
N ASP A 89 8.89 -14.44 -9.56
CA ASP A 89 10.03 -13.79 -10.23
C ASP A 89 10.21 -12.30 -9.83
N ASN A 90 9.32 -11.78 -8.97
CA ASN A 90 9.23 -10.37 -8.57
C ASN A 90 8.89 -9.43 -9.73
N VAL A 91 8.15 -9.92 -10.72
CA VAL A 91 7.55 -9.14 -11.79
C VAL A 91 6.04 -9.34 -11.72
N ALA A 92 5.27 -8.27 -11.91
CA ALA A 92 3.82 -8.37 -11.84
C ALA A 92 3.30 -9.21 -13.01
N ASP A 93 2.46 -10.20 -12.71
CA ASP A 93 1.70 -10.96 -13.70
C ASP A 93 0.31 -10.33 -13.93
N ASN A 94 -0.23 -9.68 -12.90
CA ASN A 94 -1.51 -8.96 -12.96
C ASN A 94 -1.34 -7.58 -12.32
N ASP A 95 -1.85 -6.56 -13.01
CA ASP A 95 -1.90 -5.19 -12.51
C ASP A 95 -3.37 -4.74 -12.44
N ILE A 96 -3.76 -4.19 -11.30
CA ILE A 96 -5.05 -3.50 -11.13
C ILE A 96 -4.76 -2.02 -10.97
N TRP A 97 -5.40 -1.20 -11.80
CA TRP A 97 -5.22 0.25 -11.79
C TRP A 97 -6.49 0.92 -11.29
N ALA A 98 -6.36 1.79 -10.29
CA ALA A 98 -7.43 2.62 -9.81
C ALA A 98 -7.17 4.10 -10.11
N ARG A 99 -8.21 4.86 -10.43
CA ARG A 99 -8.12 6.30 -10.71
C ARG A 99 -9.39 7.02 -10.30
N PHE A 100 -9.25 8.17 -9.66
CA PHE A 100 -10.37 9.05 -9.35
C PHE A 100 -10.76 9.90 -10.56
N GLY A 101 -12.04 10.25 -10.63
CA GLY A 101 -12.55 11.19 -11.62
C GLY A 101 -13.85 11.83 -11.16
N GLN A 102 -14.24 12.91 -11.82
CA GLN A 102 -15.49 13.59 -11.54
C GLN A 102 -16.48 13.45 -12.70
N ASN A 103 -17.75 13.27 -12.36
CA ASN A 103 -18.83 13.35 -13.34
C ASN A 103 -19.13 14.83 -13.71
N ALA A 104 -20.09 15.05 -14.62
CA ALA A 104 -20.47 16.41 -15.04
C ALA A 104 -21.12 17.27 -13.93
N ALA A 105 -21.57 16.66 -12.83
CA ALA A 105 -22.09 17.35 -11.65
C ALA A 105 -21.00 17.69 -10.63
N GLY A 106 -19.76 17.20 -10.82
CA GLY A 106 -18.64 17.38 -9.90
C GLY A 106 -18.56 16.31 -8.81
N ASP A 107 -19.39 15.26 -8.86
CA ASP A 107 -19.32 14.16 -7.89
C ASP A 107 -18.12 13.27 -8.22
N TRP A 108 -17.38 12.88 -7.19
CA TRP A 108 -16.24 11.98 -7.31
C TRP A 108 -16.67 10.52 -7.46
N GLY A 109 -15.96 9.80 -8.31
CA GLY A 109 -15.98 8.35 -8.42
C GLY A 109 -14.57 7.82 -8.62
N VAL A 110 -14.45 6.49 -8.53
CA VAL A 110 -13.22 5.75 -8.78
C VAL A 110 -13.48 4.71 -9.86
N GLU A 111 -12.57 4.61 -10.81
CA GLU A 111 -12.51 3.55 -11.81
C GLU A 111 -11.43 2.56 -11.40
N PHE A 112 -11.73 1.25 -11.42
CA PHE A 112 -10.76 0.16 -11.33
C PHE A 112 -10.72 -0.62 -12.64
N GLU A 113 -9.54 -0.85 -13.19
CA GLU A 113 -9.30 -1.63 -14.41
C GLU A 113 -8.28 -2.75 -14.13
N GLY A 114 -8.38 -3.87 -14.86
CA GLY A 114 -7.42 -4.99 -14.74
C GLY A 114 -7.72 -5.97 -13.60
N ILE A 115 -8.92 -5.91 -13.01
CA ILE A 115 -9.34 -6.82 -11.93
C ILE A 115 -9.34 -8.28 -12.45
N PRO A 116 -8.58 -9.21 -11.84
CA PRO A 116 -8.56 -10.61 -12.28
C PRO A 116 -9.97 -11.23 -12.29
N GLY A 117 -10.35 -11.79 -13.44
CA GLY A 117 -11.65 -12.44 -13.62
C GLY A 117 -12.81 -11.50 -13.98
N HIS A 118 -12.56 -10.19 -14.10
CA HIS A 118 -13.54 -9.21 -14.58
C HIS A 118 -13.06 -8.55 -15.88
N GLU A 119 -13.97 -8.35 -16.83
CA GLU A 119 -13.67 -7.79 -18.15
C GLU A 119 -14.00 -6.29 -18.16
N GLY A 120 -13.00 -5.46 -18.47
CA GLY A 120 -13.15 -4.00 -18.52
C GLY A 120 -13.01 -3.32 -17.16
N SER A 121 -13.58 -2.12 -17.05
CA SER A 121 -13.53 -1.31 -15.83
C SER A 121 -14.75 -1.47 -14.94
N LEU A 122 -14.54 -1.46 -13.63
CA LEU A 122 -15.59 -1.34 -12.63
C LEU A 122 -15.51 0.05 -11.98
N ILE A 123 -16.60 0.81 -12.04
CA ILE A 123 -16.67 2.20 -11.55
C ILE A 123 -17.58 2.25 -10.32
N ALA A 124 -17.13 2.90 -9.25
CA ALA A 124 -17.91 3.15 -8.05
C ALA A 124 -17.97 4.65 -7.73
N PRO A 125 -19.10 5.16 -7.20
CA PRO A 125 -19.11 6.43 -6.50
C PRO A 125 -18.16 6.37 -5.29
N VAL A 126 -17.54 7.49 -4.94
CA VAL A 126 -16.80 7.59 -3.68
C VAL A 126 -17.73 7.31 -2.51
N ASP A 127 -17.21 6.65 -1.48
CA ASP A 127 -17.89 6.22 -0.26
C ASP A 127 -19.00 5.17 -0.44
N GLU A 128 -19.16 4.63 -1.66
CA GLU A 128 -20.10 3.55 -1.96
C GLU A 128 -19.38 2.36 -2.60
N ALA A 129 -19.71 1.14 -2.17
CA ALA A 129 -19.19 -0.07 -2.79
C ALA A 129 -20.01 -0.45 -4.02
N THR A 130 -19.35 -0.83 -5.10
CA THR A 130 -19.99 -1.37 -6.31
C THR A 130 -19.52 -2.79 -6.56
N SER A 131 -20.40 -3.67 -7.05
CA SER A 131 -20.05 -5.06 -7.36
C SER A 131 -20.62 -5.47 -8.71
N ASP A 132 -19.85 -6.26 -9.45
CA ASP A 132 -20.29 -6.92 -10.67
C ASP A 132 -20.84 -8.31 -10.32
N PRO A 133 -22.14 -8.58 -10.56
CA PRO A 133 -22.73 -9.88 -10.20
C PRO A 133 -22.22 -11.04 -11.06
N ASP A 134 -21.68 -10.78 -12.25
CA ASP A 134 -21.24 -11.82 -13.17
C ASP A 134 -19.83 -12.33 -12.83
N SER A 135 -18.87 -11.42 -12.58
CA SER A 135 -17.53 -11.79 -12.11
C SER A 135 -17.44 -12.01 -10.59
N GLY A 136 -18.35 -11.41 -9.82
CA GLY A 136 -18.28 -11.37 -8.36
C GLY A 136 -17.25 -10.36 -7.81
N ALA A 137 -16.64 -9.54 -8.67
CA ALA A 137 -15.71 -8.50 -8.28
C ALA A 137 -16.43 -7.36 -7.55
N SER A 138 -15.78 -6.78 -6.54
CA SER A 138 -16.28 -5.67 -5.75
C SER A 138 -15.21 -4.61 -5.57
N VAL A 139 -15.58 -3.34 -5.68
CA VAL A 139 -14.66 -2.21 -5.51
C VAL A 139 -15.26 -1.13 -4.62
N PHE A 140 -14.39 -0.39 -3.96
CA PHE A 140 -14.74 0.73 -3.09
C PHE A 140 -13.59 1.74 -3.08
N ALA A 141 -13.89 3.04 -3.02
CA ALA A 141 -12.92 4.01 -2.55
C ALA A 141 -13.58 5.11 -1.72
N GLY A 142 -12.91 5.59 -0.68
CA GLY A 142 -13.41 6.67 0.16
C GLY A 142 -12.80 6.70 1.55
N LEU A 143 -13.28 7.61 2.39
CA LEU A 143 -12.70 7.90 3.69
C LEU A 143 -13.03 6.79 4.71
N ARG A 144 -12.03 6.17 5.32
CA ARG A 144 -12.21 5.12 6.34
C ARG A 144 -11.29 5.38 7.53
N ASP A 145 -11.69 4.88 8.69
CA ASP A 145 -10.80 4.87 9.87
C ASP A 145 -9.54 4.09 9.50
N ASP A 146 -8.38 4.63 9.85
CA ASP A 146 -7.10 4.01 9.50
C ASP A 146 -6.96 2.66 10.22
N PRO A 147 -6.81 1.54 9.50
CA PRO A 147 -6.66 0.23 10.11
C PRO A 147 -5.28 0.00 10.76
N PHE A 148 -4.31 0.91 10.54
CA PHE A 148 -3.01 0.84 11.19
C PHE A 148 -3.12 1.06 12.71
N PHE A 149 -2.10 0.63 13.44
CA PHE A 149 -1.98 0.87 14.88
C PHE A 149 -0.52 1.13 15.22
N PHE A 150 -0.25 2.24 15.89
CA PHE A 150 1.13 2.54 16.28
C PHE A 150 1.24 3.38 17.57
N ASP A 151 2.08 2.92 18.49
CA ASP A 151 2.50 3.71 19.66
C ASP A 151 3.74 4.55 19.30
N LEU A 152 3.52 5.63 18.54
CA LEU A 152 4.57 6.57 18.14
C LEU A 152 5.34 7.14 19.35
N GLN A 153 4.64 7.40 20.46
CA GLN A 153 5.29 7.88 21.69
C GLN A 153 6.27 6.84 22.24
N GLY A 154 5.85 5.57 22.32
CA GLY A 154 6.70 4.47 22.73
C GLY A 154 7.93 4.29 21.83
N PHE A 155 7.76 4.48 20.52
CA PHE A 155 8.89 4.50 19.56
C PHE A 155 9.86 5.64 19.86
N GLN A 156 9.38 6.88 19.99
CA GLN A 156 10.20 8.07 20.28
C GLN A 156 10.93 7.94 21.63
N ASP A 157 10.23 7.49 22.68
CA ASP A 157 10.82 7.26 24.01
C ASP A 157 11.92 6.18 23.95
N THR A 158 11.70 5.12 23.14
CA THR A 158 12.70 4.07 22.93
C THR A 158 13.95 4.61 22.25
N LEU A 159 13.80 5.43 21.20
CA LEU A 159 14.93 6.07 20.53
C LEU A 159 15.71 7.00 21.46
N MET A 160 14.99 7.80 22.26
CA MET A 160 15.61 8.79 23.14
C MET A 160 16.33 8.18 24.34
N THR A 161 15.82 7.07 24.87
CA THR A 161 16.34 6.46 26.13
C THR A 161 17.18 5.21 25.90
N GLY A 162 17.08 4.59 24.72
CA GLY A 162 17.65 3.26 24.44
C GLY A 162 16.95 2.12 25.17
N THR A 163 15.81 2.37 25.83
CA THR A 163 15.02 1.37 26.56
C THR A 163 13.65 1.23 25.91
N VAL A 164 13.25 0.00 25.57
CA VAL A 164 11.95 -0.28 24.94
C VAL A 164 10.80 0.25 25.81
N ALA A 165 9.96 1.11 25.24
CA ALA A 165 8.93 1.87 25.95
C ALA A 165 7.50 1.71 25.35
N PHE A 166 7.30 0.76 24.43
CA PHE A 166 6.00 0.49 23.82
C PHE A 166 4.89 0.15 24.84
N ASN A 167 3.70 0.69 24.61
CA ASN A 167 2.49 0.47 25.39
C ASN A 167 1.33 0.07 24.46
N PRO A 168 0.73 -1.12 24.66
CA PRO A 168 -0.33 -1.63 23.78
C PRO A 168 -1.66 -0.86 23.89
N ASN A 169 -1.79 0.09 24.83
CA ASN A 169 -2.97 0.93 24.96
C ASN A 169 -2.80 2.32 24.34
N ARG A 170 -1.69 2.56 23.64
CA ARG A 170 -1.43 3.82 22.95
C ARG A 170 -1.54 3.58 21.46
N ASP A 171 -2.41 4.38 20.85
CA ASP A 171 -2.62 4.39 19.42
C ASP A 171 -2.55 5.84 18.95
N PHE A 172 -1.52 6.14 18.15
CA PHE A 172 -1.33 7.46 17.58
C PHE A 172 -2.29 7.73 16.42
N VAL A 173 -2.74 6.68 15.71
CA VAL A 173 -3.61 6.79 14.53
C VAL A 173 -5.08 6.61 14.85
N ALA A 174 -5.42 6.16 16.06
CA ALA A 174 -6.80 6.12 16.53
C ALA A 174 -7.56 7.43 16.23
N LEU A 175 -8.76 7.26 15.65
CA LEU A 175 -9.68 8.34 15.26
C LEU A 175 -9.19 9.24 14.12
N LYS A 176 -8.15 8.81 13.40
CA LYS A 176 -7.72 9.45 12.16
C LYS A 176 -8.13 8.56 11.00
N ASN A 177 -8.66 9.20 9.97
CA ASN A 177 -9.05 8.53 8.75
C ASN A 177 -7.96 8.61 7.68
N THR A 178 -8.09 7.76 6.69
CA THR A 178 -7.32 7.71 5.43
C THR A 178 -8.29 7.46 4.28
N VAL A 179 -7.89 7.78 3.06
CA VAL A 179 -8.60 7.32 1.85
C VAL A 179 -8.20 5.88 1.59
N ALA A 180 -9.16 4.96 1.66
CA ALA A 180 -8.96 3.56 1.32
C ALA A 180 -9.47 3.28 -0.11
N LEU A 181 -8.65 2.66 -0.95
CA LEU A 181 -9.04 2.05 -2.22
C LEU A 181 -9.05 0.53 -2.02
N ALA A 182 -10.20 -0.12 -2.18
CA ALA A 182 -10.36 -1.55 -1.97
C ALA A 182 -10.90 -2.25 -3.21
N VAL A 183 -10.33 -3.40 -3.53
CA VAL A 183 -10.77 -4.30 -4.59
C VAL A 183 -10.81 -5.74 -4.08
N GLU A 184 -11.88 -6.45 -4.39
CA GLU A 184 -12.06 -7.85 -4.05
C GLU A 184 -12.47 -8.66 -5.29
N PHE A 185 -11.87 -9.84 -5.47
CA PHE A 185 -12.13 -10.72 -6.61
C PHE A 185 -11.89 -12.20 -6.25
N ASP A 186 -12.26 -13.11 -7.14
CA ASP A 186 -12.08 -14.55 -6.94
C ASP A 186 -10.60 -14.94 -7.06
N HIS A 187 -10.04 -15.59 -6.04
CA HIS A 187 -8.68 -16.11 -6.03
C HIS A 187 -8.41 -17.05 -7.22
N ALA A 188 -9.42 -17.80 -7.67
CA ALA A 188 -9.28 -18.72 -8.79
C ALA A 188 -8.88 -18.01 -10.10
N ALA A 189 -9.18 -16.71 -10.24
CA ALA A 189 -8.81 -15.92 -11.39
C ALA A 189 -7.29 -15.72 -11.54
N LEU A 190 -6.53 -15.86 -10.45
CA LEU A 190 -5.06 -15.74 -10.46
C LEU A 190 -4.35 -17.01 -10.93
N ALA A 191 -5.06 -18.15 -10.94
CA ALA A 191 -4.51 -19.46 -11.30
C ALA A 191 -3.18 -19.81 -10.58
N SER A 192 -3.03 -19.37 -9.34
CA SER A 192 -1.84 -19.60 -8.52
C SER A 192 -2.19 -19.99 -7.08
N ASP A 193 -1.28 -20.69 -6.42
CA ASP A 193 -1.39 -21.12 -5.02
C ASP A 193 -0.73 -20.12 -4.04
N GLY A 194 -0.05 -19.10 -4.55
CA GLY A 194 0.62 -18.09 -3.75
C GLY A 194 0.90 -16.83 -4.55
N VAL A 195 0.87 -15.68 -3.87
CA VAL A 195 1.10 -14.38 -4.50
C VAL A 195 2.03 -13.52 -3.66
N ALA A 196 2.78 -12.66 -4.35
CA ALA A 196 3.40 -11.48 -3.76
C ALA A 196 2.68 -10.24 -4.29
N VAL A 197 2.46 -9.26 -3.42
CA VAL A 197 1.75 -8.03 -3.77
C VAL A 197 2.51 -6.80 -3.31
N TRP A 198 2.46 -5.74 -4.11
CA TRP A 198 2.94 -4.40 -3.76
C TRP A 198 2.07 -3.36 -4.44
N ALA A 199 2.23 -2.10 -4.04
CA ALA A 199 1.47 -1.00 -4.58
C ALA A 199 2.37 0.12 -5.07
N THR A 200 1.86 0.93 -5.99
CA THR A 200 2.50 2.16 -6.44
C THR A 200 1.47 3.28 -6.60
N THR A 201 1.95 4.52 -6.53
CA THR A 201 1.24 5.71 -6.98
C THR A 201 2.07 6.39 -8.06
N GLY A 202 1.40 7.01 -9.03
CA GLY A 202 2.05 7.71 -10.13
C GLY A 202 1.20 8.85 -10.66
N ARG A 203 1.85 9.87 -11.22
CA ARG A 203 1.18 10.96 -11.94
C ARG A 203 1.03 10.58 -13.42
N LEU A 204 -0.12 10.94 -14.01
CA LEU A 204 -0.43 10.73 -15.43
C LEU A 204 0.28 11.70 -16.39
#